data_AF-K9R0P3-F1
#
_entry.id   AF-K9R0P3-F1
#
_cell.length_a   1.000
_cell.length_b   1.000
_cell.length_c   1.000
_cell.angle_alpha   90.00
_cell.angle_beta   90.00
_cell.angle_gamma   90.00
#
_symmetry.space_group_name_H-M   'P 1'
#
loop_
_entity.id
_entity.type
_entity.pdbx_description
1 polymer ?
#
loop_
_entity_poly.entity_id
_entity_poly.type
_entity_poly.pdbx_seq_one_letter_code
_entity_poly.pdbx_strand_id
1 'polypeptide(L)'
;MNKFTCAVVVGTVLSISAPALAESRAVNISIGSIGGSLDNAALRTARQVIGFAVGTGTVDKFIVYSPRNGSPIPIEGGLSACAEAGFGISDARFKAFIQQLRSITPRSGTFFNLELTASCRLN
;
A
#
# COMPACT_ATOMS: atom_id res chain seq x y z
N MET A 1 -55.20 45.77 -12.23
CA MET A 1 -55.27 44.43 -12.86
C MET A 1 -53.84 43.94 -13.07
N ASN A 2 -53.55 42.75 -12.53
CA ASN A 2 -52.26 42.05 -12.44
C ASN A 2 -51.67 41.78 -13.86
N LYS A 3 -50.37 41.52 -14.09
CA LYS A 3 -49.49 40.50 -13.50
C LYS A 3 -48.03 40.78 -13.94
N PHE A 4 -47.09 40.89 -13.00
CA PHE A 4 -45.66 40.76 -13.31
C PHE A 4 -45.25 39.30 -13.08
N THR A 5 -44.91 38.62 -14.16
CA THR A 5 -44.51 37.21 -14.16
C THR A 5 -43.01 37.12 -13.89
N CYS A 6 -42.62 36.76 -12.66
CA CYS A 6 -41.24 36.41 -12.32
C CYS A 6 -40.95 34.97 -12.78
N ALA A 7 -40.11 34.81 -13.81
CA ALA A 7 -39.54 33.52 -14.16
C ALA A 7 -38.34 33.24 -13.23
N VAL A 8 -38.51 32.33 -12.28
CA VAL A 8 -37.42 31.82 -11.43
C VAL A 8 -36.72 30.70 -12.21
N VAL A 9 -35.49 30.95 -12.66
CA VAL A 9 -34.63 29.92 -13.26
C VAL A 9 -33.99 29.14 -12.12
N VAL A 10 -34.52 27.94 -11.84
CA VAL A 10 -33.94 27.00 -10.88
C VAL A 10 -32.75 26.31 -11.57
N GLY A 11 -31.54 26.81 -11.32
CA GLY A 11 -30.31 26.15 -11.74
C GLY A 11 -30.03 24.94 -10.85
N THR A 12 -30.29 23.74 -11.35
CA THR A 12 -29.87 22.50 -10.69
C THR A 12 -28.36 22.33 -10.85
N VAL A 13 -27.61 22.55 -9.77
CA VAL A 13 -26.18 22.21 -9.70
C VAL A 13 -26.09 20.68 -9.65
N LEU A 14 -25.75 20.06 -10.78
CA LEU A 14 -25.34 18.66 -10.83
C LEU A 14 -23.96 18.55 -10.17
N SER A 15 -23.95 18.30 -8.87
CA SER A 15 -22.75 17.90 -8.13
C SER A 15 -22.27 16.56 -8.67
N ILE A 16 -21.36 16.58 -9.63
CA ILE A 16 -20.67 15.38 -10.11
C ILE A 16 -19.71 14.97 -9.00
N SER A 17 -20.21 14.23 -8.01
CA SER A 17 -19.37 13.46 -7.11
C SER A 17 -18.78 12.32 -7.95
N ALA A 18 -17.62 12.58 -8.57
CA ALA A 18 -16.82 11.51 -9.13
C ALA A 18 -16.65 10.45 -8.02
N PRO A 19 -16.95 9.17 -8.29
CA PRO A 19 -16.65 8.14 -7.31
C PRO A 19 -15.15 8.25 -7.05
N ALA A 20 -14.79 8.50 -5.79
CA ALA A 20 -13.43 8.29 -5.32
C ALA A 20 -13.18 6.79 -5.51
N LEU A 21 -12.71 6.42 -6.71
CA LEU A 21 -12.24 5.08 -7.00
C LEU A 21 -11.25 4.80 -5.87
N ALA A 22 -11.45 3.71 -5.15
CA ALA A 22 -10.54 3.32 -4.08
C ALA A 22 -9.18 3.04 -4.71
N GLU A 23 -8.39 4.10 -4.87
CA GLU A 23 -7.01 4.08 -5.33
C GLU A 23 -6.30 3.11 -4.40
N SER A 24 -5.66 2.08 -4.96
CA SER A 24 -4.93 1.09 -4.16
C SER A 24 -3.69 1.75 -3.59
N ARG A 25 -3.90 2.49 -2.51
CA ARG A 25 -2.94 3.35 -1.82
C ARG A 25 -2.06 2.58 -0.87
N ALA A 26 -2.15 1.26 -0.84
CA ALA A 26 -1.35 0.40 0.00
C ALA A 26 -0.95 -0.90 -0.70
N VAL A 27 0.09 -1.53 -0.15
CA VAL A 27 0.55 -2.85 -0.57
C VAL A 27 0.83 -3.71 0.66
N ASN A 28 0.19 -4.87 0.72
CA ASN A 28 0.54 -5.94 1.64
C ASN A 28 1.79 -6.65 1.13
N ILE A 29 2.75 -6.82 2.02
CA ILE A 29 4.08 -7.36 1.76
C ILE A 29 4.21 -8.64 2.56
N SER A 30 4.54 -9.75 1.90
CA SER A 30 4.74 -11.03 2.56
C SER A 30 5.98 -11.73 2.02
N ILE A 31 6.91 -12.05 2.90
CA ILE A 31 8.14 -12.79 2.62
C ILE A 31 8.21 -13.94 3.62
N GLY A 32 8.47 -15.15 3.15
CA GLY A 32 8.60 -16.31 4.02
C GLY A 32 9.19 -17.53 3.32
N SER A 33 9.38 -18.61 4.06
CA SER A 33 9.89 -19.88 3.54
C SER A 33 8.75 -20.84 3.15
N ILE A 34 8.96 -21.63 2.10
CA ILE A 34 8.07 -22.72 1.65
C ILE A 34 8.60 -24.13 1.98
N GLY A 35 9.50 -24.26 2.97
CA GLY A 35 10.06 -25.56 3.39
C GLY A 35 11.59 -25.66 3.31
N GLY A 36 12.29 -24.53 3.31
CA GLY A 36 13.76 -24.46 3.36
C GLY A 36 14.28 -23.28 4.18
N SER A 37 15.56 -22.94 4.06
CA SER A 37 16.13 -21.75 4.71
C SER A 37 15.58 -20.47 4.04
N LEU A 38 15.13 -19.51 4.83
CA LEU A 38 14.74 -18.20 4.33
C LEU A 38 15.93 -17.50 3.66
N ASP A 39 15.67 -16.86 2.51
CA ASP A 39 16.64 -16.01 1.86
C ASP A 39 16.81 -14.67 2.59
N ASN A 40 17.69 -14.67 3.60
CA ASN A 40 17.98 -13.50 4.42
C ASN A 40 18.50 -12.29 3.62
N ALA A 41 19.15 -12.51 2.47
CA ALA A 41 19.59 -11.42 1.61
C ALA A 41 18.39 -10.68 1.00
N ALA A 42 17.43 -11.42 0.42
CA ALA A 42 16.20 -10.86 -0.13
C ALA A 42 15.37 -10.13 0.95
N LEU A 43 15.25 -10.70 2.15
CA LEU A 43 14.57 -10.06 3.27
C LEU A 43 15.23 -8.73 3.68
N ARG A 44 16.56 -8.69 3.75
CA ARG A 44 17.31 -7.45 4.06
C ARG A 44 17.10 -6.40 2.98
N THR A 45 17.18 -6.78 1.70
CA THR A 45 16.94 -5.86 0.59
C THR A 45 15.52 -5.29 0.63
N ALA A 46 14.50 -6.13 0.88
CA ALA A 46 13.13 -5.65 1.02
C ALA A 46 12.99 -4.63 2.15
N ARG A 47 13.58 -4.91 3.33
CA ARG A 47 13.60 -3.97 4.46
C ARG A 47 14.32 -2.66 4.12
N GLN A 48 15.40 -2.69 3.35
CA GLN A 48 16.11 -1.48 2.90
C GLN A 48 15.26 -0.65 1.94
N VAL A 49 14.62 -1.27 0.95
CA VAL A 49 13.72 -0.58 0.00
C VAL A 49 12.56 0.07 0.74
N ILE A 50 11.94 -0.66 1.69
CA ILE A 50 10.86 -0.12 2.52
C ILE A 50 11.35 1.04 3.39
N GLY A 51 12.48 0.86 4.09
CA GLY A 51 13.05 1.89 4.96
C GLY A 51 13.40 3.18 4.20
N PHE A 52 13.93 3.05 2.98
CA PHE A 52 14.17 4.18 2.10
C PHE A 52 12.87 4.86 1.66
N ALA A 53 11.83 4.08 1.32
CA ALA A 53 10.53 4.64 0.94
C ALA A 53 9.88 5.42 2.11
N VAL A 54 10.01 4.92 3.34
CA VAL A 54 9.59 5.64 4.55
C VAL A 54 10.41 6.91 4.76
N GLY A 55 11.75 6.81 4.73
CA GLY A 55 12.64 7.94 4.96
C GLY A 55 12.53 9.07 3.91
N THR A 56 12.00 8.76 2.72
CA THR A 56 11.78 9.73 1.63
C THR A 56 10.34 10.21 1.50
N GLY A 57 9.45 9.81 2.43
CA GLY A 57 8.03 10.18 2.42
C GLY A 57 7.21 9.52 1.31
N THR A 58 7.75 8.49 0.63
CA THR A 58 6.98 7.71 -0.36
C THR A 58 5.92 6.85 0.34
N VAL A 59 6.22 6.41 1.58
CA VAL A 59 5.35 5.64 2.46
C VAL A 59 5.23 6.38 3.78
N ASP A 60 4.04 6.80 4.18
CA ASP A 60 3.83 7.48 5.48
C ASP A 60 3.37 6.52 6.57
N LYS A 61 2.74 5.40 6.18
CA LYS A 61 2.23 4.41 7.13
C LYS A 61 2.75 3.04 6.77
N PHE A 62 3.51 2.48 7.70
CA PHE A 62 4.09 1.15 7.59
C PHE A 62 3.70 0.34 8.83
N ILE A 63 2.95 -0.74 8.62
CA ILE A 63 2.49 -1.64 9.69
C ILE A 63 3.19 -2.97 9.52
N VAL A 64 3.87 -3.45 10.57
CA VAL A 64 4.45 -4.80 10.61
C VAL A 64 3.49 -5.72 11.37
N TYR A 65 2.93 -6.70 10.68
CA TYR A 65 2.09 -7.74 11.27
C TYR A 65 2.93 -8.89 11.84
N SER A 66 4.04 -9.22 11.18
CA SER A 66 4.99 -10.22 11.64
C SER A 66 6.39 -10.04 11.04
N PRO A 67 7.44 -10.58 11.67
CA PRO A 67 7.42 -11.21 12.99
C PRO A 67 7.14 -10.19 14.10
N ARG A 68 6.23 -10.54 15.01
CA ARG A 68 5.97 -9.83 16.28
C ARG A 68 6.01 -10.84 17.41
N ASN A 69 6.27 -10.42 18.65
CA ASN A 69 6.21 -11.33 19.79
C ASN A 69 4.82 -12.00 19.83
N GLY A 70 4.78 -13.34 19.89
CA GLY A 70 3.54 -14.14 19.80
C GLY A 70 2.94 -14.33 18.40
N SER A 71 3.66 -13.98 17.32
CA SER A 71 3.22 -14.24 15.94
C SER A 71 3.43 -15.70 15.52
N PRO A 72 2.57 -16.28 14.65
CA PRO A 72 2.81 -17.61 14.08
C PRO A 72 4.04 -17.66 13.15
N ILE A 73 4.56 -16.51 12.71
CA ILE A 73 5.77 -16.45 11.89
C ILE A 73 6.97 -16.26 12.84
N PRO A 74 7.92 -17.22 12.88
CA PRO A 74 9.11 -17.11 13.71
C PRO A 74 9.88 -15.82 13.42
N ILE A 75 10.60 -15.30 14.42
CA ILE A 75 11.48 -14.12 14.29
C ILE A 75 12.51 -14.33 13.16
N GLU A 76 12.85 -15.59 12.89
CA GLU A 76 13.80 -16.04 11.87
C GLU A 76 13.19 -16.19 10.46
N GLY A 77 11.86 -16.12 10.30
CA GLY A 77 11.19 -16.75 9.17
C GLY A 77 10.68 -15.85 8.05
N GLY A 78 10.57 -14.53 8.25
CA GLY A 78 9.96 -13.70 7.20
C GLY A 78 9.62 -12.26 7.57
N LEU A 79 8.67 -11.71 6.80
CA LEU A 79 8.06 -10.39 6.99
C LEU A 79 6.61 -10.49 6.53
N SER A 80 5.67 -10.05 7.36
CA SER A 80 4.32 -9.69 6.94
C SER A 80 4.08 -8.24 7.34
N ALA A 81 3.80 -7.39 6.37
CA ALA A 81 3.64 -5.97 6.60
C ALA A 81 2.68 -5.34 5.59
N CYS A 82 2.32 -4.09 5.82
CA CYS A 82 1.64 -3.25 4.86
C CYS A 82 2.31 -1.88 4.78
N ALA A 83 2.49 -1.36 3.58
CA ALA A 83 2.99 -0.02 3.31
C ALA A 83 1.92 0.80 2.57
N GLU A 84 1.56 1.96 3.11
CA GLU A 84 0.59 2.90 2.55
C GLU A 84 1.30 4.14 2.01
N ALA A 85 0.89 4.57 0.82
CA ALA A 85 1.42 5.74 0.12
C ALA A 85 1.34 7.00 1.00
N GLY A 86 2.38 7.81 0.93
CA GLY A 86 2.43 9.08 1.65
C GLY A 86 1.42 10.11 1.15
N PHE A 87 1.10 11.08 2.00
CA PHE A 87 0.22 12.19 1.67
C PHE A 87 0.83 13.04 0.54
N GLY A 88 0.05 13.29 -0.51
CA GLY A 88 0.50 14.09 -1.66
C GLY A 88 1.50 13.38 -2.59
N ILE A 89 1.78 12.09 -2.37
CA ILE A 89 2.59 11.29 -3.29
C ILE A 89 1.77 10.92 -4.53
N SER A 90 2.41 11.00 -5.70
CA SER A 90 1.79 10.57 -6.95
C SER A 90 1.76 9.05 -7.09
N ASP A 91 0.73 8.55 -7.76
CA ASP A 91 0.61 7.13 -8.12
C ASP A 91 1.85 6.57 -8.81
N ALA A 92 2.47 7.35 -9.69
CA ALA A 92 3.67 6.94 -10.40
C ALA A 92 4.83 6.63 -9.43
N ARG A 93 4.99 7.45 -8.39
CA ARG A 93 6.06 7.28 -7.39
C ARG A 93 5.79 6.08 -6.47
N PHE A 94 4.54 5.90 -6.03
CA PHE A 94 4.17 4.72 -5.24
C PHE A 94 4.28 3.42 -6.06
N LYS A 95 3.86 3.45 -7.32
CA LYS A 95 4.03 2.32 -8.26
C LYS A 95 5.50 1.99 -8.51
N ALA A 96 6.38 2.99 -8.61
CA ALA A 96 7.81 2.77 -8.74
C ALA A 96 8.39 2.06 -7.51
N PHE A 97 7.95 2.44 -6.30
CA PHE A 97 8.29 1.71 -5.07
C PHE A 97 7.84 0.24 -5.12
N ILE A 98 6.59 -0.03 -5.52
CA ILE A 98 6.10 -1.41 -5.67
C ILE A 98 6.91 -2.18 -6.72
N GLN A 99 7.31 -1.55 -7.82
CA GLN A 99 8.16 -2.15 -8.85
C GLN A 99 9.56 -2.48 -8.32
N GLN A 100 10.15 -1.62 -7.49
CA GLN A 100 11.41 -1.92 -6.80
C GLN A 100 11.29 -3.16 -5.91
N LEU A 101 10.19 -3.29 -5.17
CA LEU A 101 9.94 -4.50 -4.37
C LEU A 101 9.80 -5.74 -5.26
N ARG A 102 9.05 -5.65 -6.36
CA ARG A 102 8.87 -6.76 -7.34
C ARG A 102 10.17 -7.19 -8.03
N SER A 103 11.16 -6.31 -8.10
CA SER A 103 12.46 -6.61 -8.71
C SER A 103 13.34 -7.52 -7.84
N ILE A 104 12.99 -7.70 -6.57
CA ILE A 104 13.69 -8.59 -5.66
C ILE A 104 13.27 -10.02 -5.98
N THR A 105 14.22 -10.82 -6.47
CA THR A 105 14.03 -12.23 -6.78
C THR A 105 14.65 -13.09 -5.67
N PRO A 106 13.86 -13.66 -4.75
CA PRO A 106 14.39 -14.54 -3.71
C PRO A 106 14.91 -15.85 -4.30
N ARG A 107 15.84 -16.50 -3.59
CA ARG A 107 16.24 -17.88 -3.90
C ARG A 107 15.06 -18.85 -3.74
N SER A 108 15.11 -19.96 -4.49
CA SER A 108 14.15 -21.05 -4.37
C SER A 108 13.98 -21.50 -2.92
N GLY A 109 12.75 -21.78 -2.52
CA GLY A 109 12.42 -22.07 -1.12
C GLY A 109 12.01 -20.84 -0.31
N THR A 110 12.12 -19.63 -0.86
CA THR A 110 11.55 -18.39 -0.30
C THR A 110 10.51 -17.81 -1.24
N PHE A 111 9.35 -17.42 -0.70
CA PHE A 111 8.36 -16.64 -1.43
C PHE A 111 8.47 -15.15 -1.09
N PHE A 112 8.13 -14.31 -2.06
CA PHE A 112 7.91 -12.89 -1.85
C PHE A 112 6.67 -12.47 -2.65
N ASN A 113 5.60 -12.13 -1.95
CA ASN A 113 4.34 -11.72 -2.53
C ASN A 113 3.95 -10.28 -2.13
N LEU A 114 3.34 -9.59 -3.08
CA LEU A 114 2.90 -8.20 -2.99
C LEU A 114 1.46 -8.09 -3.48
N GLU A 115 0.55 -7.71 -2.59
CA GLU A 115 -0.88 -7.60 -2.88
C GLU A 115 -1.35 -6.17 -2.67
N LEU A 116 -1.92 -5.56 -3.71
CA LEU A 116 -2.45 -4.20 -3.63
C LEU A 116 -3.71 -4.17 -2.77
N THR A 117 -3.84 -3.12 -1.96
CA THR A 117 -5.00 -2.90 -1.10
C THR A 117 -5.32 -1.42 -1.00
N ALA A 118 -6.55 -1.09 -0.60
CA ALA A 118 -7.00 0.29 -0.47
C ALA A 118 -6.29 1.04 0.66
N SER A 119 -5.98 0.36 1.77
CA SER A 119 -5.31 0.95 2.94
C SER A 119 -4.69 -0.13 3.82
N CYS A 120 -3.71 0.26 4.63
CA CYS A 120 -3.18 -0.60 5.69
C CYS A 120 -4.15 -0.61 6.88
N ARG A 121 -4.44 -1.80 7.43
CA ARG A 121 -5.37 -1.97 8.55
C ARG A 121 -4.65 -2.58 9.73
N LEU A 122 -4.87 -2.01 10.92
CA LEU A 122 -4.58 -2.72 12.16
C LEU A 122 -5.71 -3.73 12.33
N ASN A 123 -5.39 -5.02 12.30
CA ASN A 123 -6.33 -6.07 12.70
C ASN A 123 -6.60 -5.99 14.20
#